data_AF-A0A2T7Q921-F1
#
_entry.id   AF-A0A2T7Q921-F1
#
_cell.length_a   1.000
_cell.length_b   1.000
_cell.length_c   1.000
_cell.angle_alpha   90.00
_cell.angle_beta   90.00
_cell.angle_gamma   90.00
#
_symmetry.space_group_name_H-M   'P 1'
#
loop_
_entity.id
_entity.type
_entity.pdbx_description
1 polymer ?
#
loop_
_entity_poly.entity_id
_entity_poly.type
_entity_poly.pdbx_seq_one_letter_code
_entity_poly.pdbx_strand_id
1 'polypeptide(L)'
;MPTPKDLIKFVENCTGSYNITADTDIFNDGTCGDDFHELIDSYVKTYSVDMTNYLWYFHTDEEGGWNSIGGLFFSAPYKKVKRISVTPTLLATFAEKGKWEIEYPQHHISKRRYDILINQVLLIGLVVSLVIIAIKKC
;
A
#
# COMPACT_ATOMS: atom_id res chain seq x y z
N MET A 1 20.52 15.02 -9.12
CA MET A 1 19.13 14.53 -8.98
C MET A 1 19.00 13.28 -9.82
N PRO A 2 18.27 12.26 -9.37
CA PRO A 2 18.24 10.98 -10.07
C PRO A 2 17.47 11.09 -11.39
N THR A 3 17.97 10.41 -12.41
CA THR A 3 17.33 10.36 -13.73
C THR A 3 16.29 9.23 -13.79
N PRO A 4 15.36 9.23 -14.78
CA PRO A 4 14.47 8.09 -14.98
C PRO A 4 15.21 6.75 -15.12
N LYS A 5 16.43 6.74 -15.69
CA LYS A 5 17.27 5.55 -15.79
C LYS A 5 17.78 5.05 -14.43
N ASP A 6 18.07 5.97 -13.52
CA ASP A 6 18.44 5.61 -12.14
C ASP A 6 17.23 5.00 -11.42
N LEU A 7 16.03 5.55 -11.65
CA LEU A 7 14.81 5.03 -11.05
C LEU A 7 14.37 3.69 -11.63
N ILE A 8 14.58 3.44 -12.93
CA ILE A 8 14.38 2.12 -13.52
C ILE A 8 15.21 1.09 -12.76
N LYS A 9 16.53 1.32 -12.64
CA LYS A 9 17.43 0.40 -11.91
C LYS A 9 17.06 0.24 -10.44
N PHE A 10 16.64 1.34 -9.80
CA PHE A 10 16.17 1.31 -8.42
C PHE A 10 14.96 0.38 -8.27
N VAL A 11 13.94 0.54 -9.14
CA VAL A 11 12.74 -0.31 -9.13
C VAL A 11 13.12 -1.76 -9.40
N GLU A 12 13.93 -2.04 -10.43
CA GLU A 12 14.39 -3.40 -10.76
C GLU A 12 15.10 -4.06 -9.56
N ASN A 13 15.95 -3.31 -8.84
CA ASN A 13 16.66 -3.81 -7.67
C ASN A 13 15.73 -4.08 -6.47
N CYS A 14 14.69 -3.27 -6.27
CA CYS A 14 13.74 -3.46 -5.18
C CYS A 14 12.75 -4.60 -5.45
N THR A 15 12.37 -4.80 -6.70
CA THR A 15 11.26 -5.71 -7.08
C THR A 15 11.72 -7.04 -7.64
N GLY A 16 12.96 -7.11 -8.13
CA GLY A 16 13.45 -8.25 -8.92
C GLY A 16 12.84 -8.32 -10.33
N SER A 17 12.02 -7.34 -10.72
CA SER A 17 11.44 -7.27 -12.05
C SER A 17 12.49 -6.88 -13.09
N TYR A 18 12.34 -7.44 -14.29
CA TYR A 18 13.16 -7.16 -15.46
C TYR A 18 12.24 -6.69 -16.59
N ASN A 19 12.67 -5.67 -17.36
CA ASN A 19 11.89 -4.93 -18.38
C ASN A 19 11.11 -3.70 -17.88
N ILE A 20 11.54 -3.08 -16.78
CA ILE A 20 10.99 -1.80 -16.35
C ILE A 20 11.42 -0.69 -17.34
N THR A 21 10.46 0.10 -17.79
CA THR A 21 10.68 1.30 -18.61
C THR A 21 10.34 2.56 -17.81
N ALA A 22 10.72 3.72 -18.33
CA ALA A 22 10.50 4.99 -17.65
C ALA A 22 9.01 5.26 -17.34
N ASP A 23 8.12 4.73 -18.18
CA ASP A 23 6.67 4.92 -18.09
C ASP A 23 5.93 3.64 -17.63
N THR A 24 6.67 2.60 -17.25
CA THR A 24 6.07 1.40 -16.66
C THR A 24 5.36 1.78 -15.38
N ASP A 25 4.08 1.43 -15.31
CA ASP A 25 3.31 1.52 -14.08
C ASP A 25 3.69 0.39 -13.14
N ILE A 26 4.41 0.74 -12.07
CA ILE A 26 5.05 -0.20 -11.14
C ILE A 26 4.03 -1.20 -10.57
N PHE A 27 2.81 -0.75 -10.29
CA PHE A 27 1.75 -1.63 -9.81
C PHE A 27 1.39 -2.75 -10.81
N ASN A 28 1.28 -2.41 -12.09
CA ASN A 28 0.90 -3.36 -13.14
C ASN A 28 2.03 -4.31 -13.52
N ASP A 29 3.26 -4.05 -13.08
CA ASP A 29 4.39 -4.95 -13.24
C ASP A 29 4.39 -6.10 -12.20
N GLY A 30 3.40 -6.11 -11.30
CA GLY A 30 3.24 -7.14 -10.27
C GLY A 30 3.73 -6.73 -8.90
N THR A 31 4.32 -5.55 -8.75
CA THR A 31 4.67 -4.96 -7.47
C THR A 31 3.42 -4.35 -6.83
N CYS A 32 2.76 -5.07 -5.94
CA CYS A 32 1.58 -4.60 -5.21
C CYS A 32 1.69 -4.95 -3.72
N GLY A 33 0.67 -4.64 -2.91
CA GLY A 33 0.69 -4.93 -1.47
C GLY A 33 1.96 -4.46 -0.76
N ASP A 34 2.53 -5.35 0.08
CA ASP A 34 3.70 -5.03 0.88
C ASP A 34 4.94 -4.78 0.02
N ASP A 35 5.11 -5.46 -1.13
CA ASP A 35 6.24 -5.21 -2.05
C ASP A 35 6.25 -3.76 -2.55
N PHE A 36 5.07 -3.19 -2.85
CA PHE A 36 4.97 -1.78 -3.24
C PHE A 36 5.27 -0.85 -2.06
N HIS A 37 4.82 -1.20 -0.85
CA HIS A 37 5.13 -0.45 0.35
C HIS A 37 6.64 -0.43 0.65
N GLU A 38 7.31 -1.58 0.54
CA GLU A 38 8.76 -1.71 0.73
C GLU A 38 9.56 -0.91 -0.32
N LEU A 39 9.10 -0.90 -1.57
CA LEU A 39 9.67 -0.06 -2.63
C LEU A 39 9.58 1.41 -2.28
N ILE A 40 8.40 1.90 -1.87
CA ILE A 40 8.20 3.31 -1.52
C ILE A 40 9.00 3.68 -0.28
N ASP A 41 9.06 2.83 0.74
CA ASP A 41 9.88 3.05 1.94
C ASP A 41 11.38 3.14 1.59
N SER A 42 11.85 2.26 0.70
CA SER A 42 13.22 2.28 0.21
C SER A 42 13.49 3.56 -0.59
N TYR A 43 12.55 3.97 -1.43
CA TYR A 43 12.64 5.18 -2.25
C TYR A 43 12.78 6.44 -1.38
N VAL A 44 11.95 6.55 -0.34
CA VAL A 44 11.99 7.69 0.60
C VAL A 44 13.32 7.74 1.35
N LYS A 45 13.83 6.59 1.80
CA LYS A 45 15.14 6.51 2.47
C LYS A 45 16.28 6.89 1.55
N THR A 46 16.24 6.46 0.28
CA THR A 46 17.31 6.71 -0.69
C THR A 46 17.32 8.16 -1.19
N TYR A 47 16.15 8.74 -1.46
CA TYR A 47 16.06 10.04 -2.13
C TYR A 47 15.55 11.18 -1.24
N SER A 48 15.25 10.91 0.04
CA SER A 48 14.83 11.91 1.04
C SER A 48 13.63 12.75 0.59
N VAL A 49 12.60 12.08 0.06
CA VAL A 49 11.40 12.73 -0.48
C VAL A 49 10.38 12.97 0.63
N ASP A 50 9.83 14.18 0.70
CA ASP A 50 8.72 14.50 1.61
C ASP A 50 7.44 13.78 1.17
N MET A 51 6.94 12.90 2.05
CA MET A 51 5.76 12.07 1.84
C MET A 51 4.53 12.56 2.61
N THR A 52 4.53 13.79 3.15
CA THR A 52 3.43 14.32 3.98
C THR A 52 2.05 14.18 3.31
N ASN A 53 2.00 14.31 1.98
CA ASN A 53 0.76 14.19 1.20
C ASN A 53 0.52 12.81 0.60
N TYR A 54 1.40 11.83 0.82
CA TYR A 54 1.28 10.50 0.21
C TYR A 54 0.05 9.73 0.72
N LEU A 55 -0.78 9.26 -0.21
CA LEU A 55 -1.95 8.45 0.08
C LEU A 55 -1.81 7.07 -0.58
N TRP A 56 -1.29 6.10 0.17
CA TRP A 56 -0.95 4.76 -0.34
C TRP A 56 -2.10 4.07 -1.09
N TYR A 57 -3.35 4.26 -0.64
CA TYR A 57 -4.52 3.59 -1.19
C TYR A 57 -4.91 4.06 -2.59
N PHE A 58 -4.26 5.09 -3.12
CA PHE A 58 -4.34 5.45 -4.53
C PHE A 58 -3.35 4.70 -5.41
N HIS A 59 -2.32 4.06 -4.87
CA HIS A 59 -1.19 3.55 -5.65
C HIS A 59 -1.07 2.02 -5.59
N THR A 60 -1.43 1.43 -4.46
CA THR A 60 -1.37 -0.02 -4.24
C THR A 60 -2.58 -0.53 -3.45
N ASP A 61 -2.77 -1.84 -3.44
CA ASP A 61 -3.72 -2.54 -2.58
C ASP A 61 -3.09 -2.90 -1.22
N GLU A 62 -3.91 -3.49 -0.33
CA GLU A 62 -3.43 -4.00 0.97
C GLU A 62 -3.15 -5.50 0.86
N GLU A 63 -2.02 -5.93 1.42
CA GLU A 63 -1.76 -7.35 1.66
C GLU A 63 -2.62 -7.89 2.82
N GLY A 64 -3.07 -9.15 2.72
CA GLY A 64 -3.81 -9.84 3.79
C GLY A 64 -5.28 -9.42 3.98
N GLY A 65 -5.78 -8.40 3.27
CA GLY A 65 -7.16 -7.91 3.39
C GLY A 65 -8.23 -8.76 2.67
N TRP A 66 -7.82 -9.74 1.85
CA TRP A 66 -8.68 -10.33 0.81
C TRP A 66 -9.85 -11.20 1.32
N ASN A 67 -9.83 -11.66 2.57
CA ASN A 67 -10.81 -12.64 3.08
C ASN A 67 -11.31 -12.35 4.49
N SER A 68 -11.47 -11.07 4.83
CA SER A 68 -11.90 -10.69 6.17
C SER A 68 -13.41 -10.47 6.28
N ILE A 69 -14.04 -10.95 7.36
CA ILE A 69 -15.50 -10.84 7.57
C ILE A 69 -15.94 -9.38 7.61
N GLY A 70 -15.16 -8.50 8.23
CA GLY A 70 -15.42 -7.07 8.22
C GLY A 70 -15.34 -6.44 6.82
N GLY A 71 -14.47 -6.98 5.96
CA GLY A 71 -14.33 -6.57 4.56
C GLY A 71 -15.58 -6.83 3.70
N LEU A 72 -16.47 -7.74 4.12
CA LEU A 72 -17.77 -7.98 3.48
C LEU A 72 -18.74 -6.82 3.69
N PHE A 73 -18.62 -6.10 4.81
CA PHE A 73 -19.51 -4.99 5.15
C PHE A 73 -18.87 -3.63 4.84
N PHE A 74 -17.55 -3.53 4.90
CA PHE A 74 -16.80 -2.30 4.69
C PHE A 74 -15.64 -2.53 3.74
N SER A 75 -15.72 -1.98 2.52
CA SER A 75 -14.63 -2.13 1.55
C SER A 75 -13.36 -1.41 2.02
N ALA A 76 -12.21 -2.01 1.73
CA ALA A 76 -10.90 -1.42 1.98
C ALA A 76 -10.71 -0.07 1.24
N PRO A 77 -9.84 0.83 1.73
CA PRO A 77 -9.66 2.16 1.15
C PRO A 77 -9.33 2.16 -0.35
N TYR A 78 -8.43 1.27 -0.80
CA TYR A 78 -8.01 1.21 -2.21
C TYR A 78 -9.14 0.79 -3.17
N LYS A 79 -10.17 0.10 -2.68
CA LYS A 79 -11.36 -0.28 -3.47
C LYS A 79 -12.34 0.88 -3.66
N LYS A 80 -12.16 1.99 -2.94
CA LYS A 80 -13.07 3.14 -2.94
C LYS A 80 -12.58 4.30 -3.78
N VAL A 81 -11.38 4.19 -4.36
CA VAL A 81 -10.77 5.24 -5.17
C VAL A 81 -10.32 4.68 -6.51
N LYS A 82 -10.16 5.56 -7.49
CA LYS A 82 -9.52 5.19 -8.76
C LYS A 82 -8.01 5.23 -8.57
N ARG A 83 -7.33 4.11 -8.86
CA ARG A 83 -5.87 4.01 -8.76
C ARG A 83 -5.17 5.04 -9.66
N ILE A 84 -4.08 5.59 -9.17
CA ILE A 84 -3.15 6.49 -9.85
C ILE A 84 -1.82 5.74 -10.02
N SER A 85 -1.38 5.61 -11.27
CA SER A 85 -0.14 4.94 -11.62
C SER A 85 1.08 5.67 -11.06
N VAL A 86 2.09 4.91 -10.68
CA VAL A 86 3.41 5.42 -10.30
C VAL A 86 4.42 4.83 -11.26
N THR A 87 5.23 5.68 -11.88
CA THR A 87 6.23 5.30 -12.88
C THR A 87 7.62 5.76 -12.47
N PRO A 88 8.70 5.15 -12.98
CA PRO A 88 10.07 5.64 -12.73
C PRO A 88 10.28 7.11 -13.11
N THR A 89 9.64 7.60 -14.18
CA THR A 89 9.65 9.02 -14.55
C THR A 89 9.07 9.89 -13.42
N LEU A 90 7.91 9.52 -12.87
CA LEU A 90 7.29 10.27 -11.76
C LEU A 90 8.18 10.23 -10.50
N LEU A 91 8.74 9.08 -10.16
CA LEU A 91 9.67 8.94 -9.04
C LEU A 91 10.92 9.83 -9.22
N ALA A 92 11.44 9.94 -10.45
CA ALA A 92 12.56 10.84 -10.74
C ALA A 92 12.17 12.31 -10.51
N THR A 93 11.00 12.73 -11.00
CA THR A 93 10.48 14.09 -10.80
C THR A 93 10.23 14.41 -9.31
N PHE A 94 9.67 13.49 -8.54
CA PHE A 94 9.44 13.71 -7.11
C PHE A 94 10.75 13.77 -6.31
N ALA A 95 11.75 12.96 -6.70
CA ALA A 95 13.08 13.01 -6.11
C ALA A 95 13.82 14.29 -6.48
N GLU A 96 13.64 14.79 -7.70
CA GLU A 96 14.16 16.11 -8.13
C GLU A 96 13.57 17.24 -7.29
N LYS A 97 12.24 17.22 -7.08
CA LYS A 97 11.52 18.22 -6.30
C LYS A 97 11.66 18.06 -4.79
N GLY A 98 12.16 16.91 -4.33
CA GLY A 98 12.24 16.55 -2.91
C GLY A 98 10.88 16.32 -2.22
N LYS A 99 9.79 16.15 -2.98
CA LYS A 99 8.44 15.94 -2.43
C LYS A 99 7.54 15.11 -3.33
N TRP A 100 6.66 14.34 -2.72
CA TRP A 100 5.57 13.62 -3.38
C TRP A 100 4.46 14.60 -3.76
N GLU A 101 4.46 15.02 -5.02
CA GLU A 101 3.56 16.05 -5.53
C GLU A 101 2.51 15.46 -6.48
N ILE A 102 1.57 14.72 -5.90
CA ILE A 102 0.38 14.22 -6.60
C ILE A 102 -0.85 15.00 -6.13
N GLU A 103 -1.61 15.50 -7.09
CA GLU A 103 -2.94 16.06 -6.83
C GLU A 103 -3.97 14.93 -6.79
N TYR A 104 -4.39 14.57 -5.58
CA TYR A 104 -5.39 13.52 -5.39
C TYR A 104 -6.81 14.05 -5.69
N PRO A 105 -7.63 13.31 -6.44
CA PRO A 105 -9.05 13.62 -6.61
C PRO A 105 -9.75 13.73 -5.25
N GLN A 106 -10.83 14.52 -5.19
CA GLN A 106 -11.72 14.51 -4.03
C GLN A 106 -12.19 13.09 -3.74
N HIS A 107 -11.98 12.64 -2.51
CA HIS A 107 -12.30 11.28 -2.07
C HIS A 107 -12.79 11.31 -0.62
N HIS A 108 -13.62 10.33 -0.26
CA HIS A 108 -14.08 10.17 1.11
C HIS A 108 -13.68 8.80 1.63
N ILE A 109 -12.65 8.77 2.46
CA ILE A 109 -12.22 7.58 3.19
C ILE A 109 -12.48 7.81 4.67
N SER A 110 -13.21 6.88 5.29
CA SER A 110 -13.43 6.90 6.74
C SER A 110 -12.08 6.83 7.44
N LYS A 111 -11.84 7.73 8.39
CA LYS A 111 -10.66 7.69 9.28
C LYS A 111 -10.61 6.42 10.13
N ARG A 112 -11.76 5.77 10.33
CA ARG A 112 -11.88 4.51 11.09
C ARG A 112 -11.98 3.31 10.14
N ARG A 113 -11.21 2.27 10.44
CA ARG A 113 -11.17 0.97 9.75
C ARG A 113 -12.13 -0.03 10.40
N TYR A 114 -13.43 0.13 10.12
CA TYR A 114 -14.46 -0.75 10.67
C TYR A 114 -14.35 -2.20 10.19
N ASP A 115 -13.84 -2.39 8.98
CA ASP A 115 -13.45 -3.71 8.46
C ASP A 115 -12.49 -4.41 9.41
N ILE A 116 -11.39 -3.74 9.80
CA ILE A 116 -10.40 -4.29 10.73
C ILE A 116 -10.99 -4.48 12.13
N LEU A 117 -11.77 -3.51 12.63
CA LEU A 117 -12.37 -3.58 13.97
C LEU A 117 -13.32 -4.79 14.11
N ILE A 118 -14.15 -5.07 13.11
CA ILE A 118 -15.03 -6.24 13.11
C ILE A 118 -14.22 -7.53 13.18
N ASN A 119 -13.14 -7.64 12.40
CA ASN A 119 -12.28 -8.81 12.43
C ASN A 119 -11.64 -9.02 13.82
N GLN A 120 -11.18 -7.94 14.45
CA GLN A 120 -10.60 -7.99 15.79
C GLN A 120 -11.62 -8.45 16.83
N VAL A 121 -12.85 -7.93 16.79
CA VAL A 121 -13.91 -8.33 17.73
C VAL A 121 -14.27 -9.81 17.55
N LEU A 122 -14.39 -10.29 16.32
CA LEU A 122 -14.68 -11.70 16.03
C LEU A 122 -13.56 -12.64 16.49
N LEU A 123 -12.30 -12.25 16.24
CA LEU A 123 -11.14 -13.02 16.69
C LEU A 123 -11.06 -13.10 18.21
N ILE A 124 -11.24 -11.98 18.90
CA ILE A 124 -11.26 -11.92 20.37
C ILE A 124 -12.39 -12.80 20.92
N GLY A 125 -13.60 -12.69 20.34
CA GLY A 125 -14.75 -13.52 20.73
C GLY A 125 -14.48 -15.02 20.57
N LEU A 126 -13.82 -15.41 19.47
CA LEU A 126 -13.42 -16.80 19.23
C LEU A 126 -12.41 -17.29 20.28
N VAL A 127 -11.35 -16.53 20.54
CA VAL A 127 -10.32 -16.87 21.53
C VAL A 127 -10.92 -17.01 22.93
N VAL A 128 -11.75 -16.05 23.35
CA VAL A 128 -12.45 -16.10 24.65
C VAL A 128 -13.32 -17.35 24.76
N SER A 129 -14.06 -17.68 23.69
CA SER A 129 -14.90 -18.88 23.65
C SER A 129 -14.09 -20.16 23.80
N LEU A 130 -12.95 -20.28 23.11
CA LEU A 130 -12.05 -21.43 23.20
C LEU A 130 -11.45 -21.58 24.60
N VAL A 131 -11.06 -20.47 25.24
CA VAL A 131 -10.54 -20.47 26.62
C VAL A 131 -11.60 -20.93 27.61
N ILE A 132 -12.84 -20.44 27.50
CA ILE A 132 -13.96 -20.86 28.36
C ILE A 132 -14.22 -22.37 28.19
N ILE A 133 -14.20 -22.88 26.95
CA ILE A 133 -14.38 -24.31 26.68
C ILE A 133 -13.25 -25.14 27.28
N ALA A 134 -11.99 -24.68 27.17
CA ALA A 134 -10.83 -25.36 27.72
C ALA A 134 -10.91 -25.43 29.26
N ILE A 135 -11.23 -24.31 29.92
CA ILE A 135 -11.41 -24.26 31.39
C ILE A 135 -12.53 -25.19 31.84
N LYS A 136 -13.66 -25.26 31.11
CA LYS A 136 -14.78 -26.16 31.43
C LYS A 136 -14.47 -27.66 31.23
N LYS A 137 -13.43 -27.98 30.44
CA LYS A 137 -13.00 -29.36 30.17
C LYS A 137 -11.91 -29.85 31.14
N CYS A 138 -11.30 -28.97 31.91
CA CYS A 138 -10.43 -29.30 33.04
C CYS A 138 -11.26 -29.52 34.31
#